data_AF-A0A8C0IRL5-F1
#
_entry.id   AF-A0A8C0IRL5-F1
#
_cell.length_a   1.000
_cell.length_b   1.000
_cell.length_c   1.000
_cell.angle_alpha   90.00
_cell.angle_beta   90.00
_cell.angle_gamma   90.00
#
_symmetry.space_group_name_H-M   'P 1'
#
loop_
_entity.id
_entity.type
_entity.pdbx_description
1 polymer ?
#
loop_
_entity_poly.entity_id
_entity_poly.type
_entity_poly.pdbx_seq_one_letter_code
_entity_poly.pdbx_strand_id
1 'polypeptide(L)'
;RCGPGLGTRSRRSGRGKQERHYQLLSELQALCKGCPVPCQQRLSYTILSDLALALIDGTVFEIVQGLLEIQHLTEKNLYNHGLKLQRSTGEPPQRRAPPARALSRSS
;
A
#
# COMPACT_ATOMS: atom_id res chain seq x y z
N ARG A 1 13.73 -11.64 39.89
CA ARG A 1 12.83 -10.49 40.16
C ARG A 1 12.41 -9.92 38.81
N CYS A 2 11.34 -10.46 38.23
CA CYS A 2 10.88 -10.10 36.88
C CYS A 2 10.17 -8.74 36.90
N GLY A 3 10.46 -7.88 35.92
CA GLY A 3 9.96 -6.51 35.82
C GLY A 3 8.49 -6.41 35.36
N PRO A 4 7.85 -5.25 35.55
CA PRO A 4 6.45 -5.05 35.17
C PRO A 4 6.32 -4.95 33.65
N GLY A 5 5.55 -5.87 33.08
CA GLY A 5 5.21 -5.93 31.67
C GLY A 5 4.42 -4.70 31.21
N LEU A 6 4.81 -4.18 30.06
CA LEU A 6 4.09 -3.18 29.27
C LEU A 6 2.74 -3.75 28.84
N GLY A 7 1.69 -3.45 29.61
CA GLY A 7 0.35 -4.01 29.42
C GLY A 7 -0.76 -2.99 29.66
N THR A 8 -0.57 -1.73 29.27
CA THR A 8 -1.65 -0.74 29.29
C THR A 8 -1.94 -0.25 27.88
N ARG A 9 -2.37 -1.16 26.99
CA ARG A 9 -3.14 -0.77 25.81
C ARG A 9 -4.49 -0.24 26.29
N SER A 10 -4.54 1.06 26.52
CA SER A 10 -5.65 1.93 26.16
C SER A 10 -7.05 1.32 26.39
N ARG A 11 -7.46 1.18 27.66
CA ARG A 11 -8.89 1.24 28.05
C ARG A 11 -9.42 2.67 27.85
N ARG A 12 -9.17 3.31 26.69
CA ARG A 12 -9.73 4.61 26.35
C ARG A 12 -11.21 4.41 26.01
N SER A 13 -12.04 4.66 27.03
CA SER A 13 -13.45 5.03 27.00
C SER A 13 -14.35 4.26 26.03
N GLY A 14 -14.94 3.16 26.51
CA GLY A 14 -16.01 2.45 25.78
C GLY A 14 -17.17 3.36 25.38
N ARG A 15 -17.40 4.46 26.11
CA ARG A 15 -18.42 5.47 25.79
C ARG A 15 -18.15 6.19 24.47
N GLY A 16 -16.90 6.57 24.20
CA GLY A 16 -16.54 7.26 22.94
C GLY A 16 -16.60 6.32 21.73
N LYS A 17 -16.25 5.04 21.91
CA LYS A 17 -16.38 4.04 20.84
C LYS A 17 -17.84 3.78 20.48
N GLN A 18 -18.71 3.70 21.49
CA GLN A 18 -20.12 3.45 21.29
C GLN A 18 -20.84 4.64 20.63
N GLU A 19 -20.50 5.87 21.02
CA GLU A 19 -21.01 7.08 20.35
C GLU A 19 -20.60 7.12 18.86
N ARG A 20 -19.33 6.84 18.56
CA ARG A 20 -18.83 6.76 17.18
C ARG A 20 -19.50 5.65 16.38
N HIS A 21 -19.76 4.50 17.02
CA HIS A 21 -20.47 3.39 16.40
C HIS A 21 -21.87 3.78 15.98
N TYR A 22 -22.64 4.44 16.85
CA TYR A 22 -23.99 4.90 16.52
C TYR A 22 -23.99 5.95 15.40
N GLN A 23 -23.07 6.91 15.44
CA GLN A 23 -22.93 7.91 14.38
C GLN A 23 -22.68 7.24 13.02
N LEU A 24 -21.67 6.37 12.96
CA LEU A 24 -21.26 5.71 11.73
C LEU A 24 -22.32 4.73 11.21
N LEU A 25 -22.99 4.01 12.12
CA LEU A 25 -24.10 3.11 11.76
C LEU A 25 -25.26 3.89 11.14
N SER A 26 -25.59 5.06 11.67
CA SER A 26 -26.64 5.93 11.10
C SER A 26 -26.27 6.40 9.69
N GLU A 27 -25.02 6.79 9.46
CA GLU A 27 -24.52 7.16 8.13
C GLU A 27 -24.58 5.99 7.15
N LEU A 28 -24.11 4.81 7.55
CA LEU A 28 -24.16 3.60 6.74
C LEU A 28 -25.59 3.19 6.37
N GLN A 29 -26.53 3.32 7.31
CA GLN A 29 -27.95 3.07 7.05
C GLN A 29 -28.54 4.09 6.07
N ALA A 30 -28.17 5.37 6.18
CA ALA A 30 -28.60 6.40 5.23
C ALA A 30 -28.09 6.13 3.81
N LEU A 31 -26.83 5.70 3.67
CA LEU A 31 -26.25 5.29 2.40
C LEU A 31 -26.95 4.04 1.82
N CYS A 32 -27.29 3.07 2.68
CA CYS A 32 -27.99 1.85 2.26
C CYS A 32 -29.38 2.14 1.69
N LYS A 33 -30.10 3.16 2.20
CA LYS A 33 -31.41 3.57 1.67
C LYS A 33 -31.34 4.07 0.21
N GLY A 34 -30.18 4.53 -0.24
CA GLY A 34 -29.96 4.93 -1.63
C GLY A 34 -29.60 3.78 -2.58
N CYS A 35 -29.47 2.55 -2.09
CA CYS A 35 -29.02 1.40 -2.88
C CYS A 35 -30.21 0.63 -3.50
N PRO A 36 -30.06 -0.09 -4.62
CA PRO A 36 -31.11 -0.97 -5.15
C PRO A 36 -31.57 -2.04 -4.14
N VAL A 37 -32.85 -2.42 -4.19
CA VAL A 37 -33.48 -3.39 -3.26
C VAL A 37 -32.69 -4.69 -3.05
N PRO A 38 -32.12 -5.33 -4.10
CA PRO A 38 -31.32 -6.55 -3.91
C PRO A 38 -30.08 -6.34 -3.02
N CYS A 39 -29.49 -5.15 -3.08
CA CYS A 39 -28.35 -4.78 -2.25
C CYS A 39 -28.79 -4.52 -0.80
N GLN A 40 -29.94 -3.86 -0.61
CA GLN A 40 -30.48 -3.59 0.73
C GLN A 40 -30.73 -4.88 1.53
N GLN A 41 -31.22 -5.94 0.86
CA GLN A 41 -31.47 -7.23 1.51
C GLN A 41 -30.18 -7.92 2.00
N ARG A 42 -29.04 -7.67 1.33
CA ARG A 42 -27.73 -8.20 1.71
C ARG A 42 -27.04 -7.37 2.79
N LEU A 43 -27.47 -6.12 2.97
CA LEU A 43 -26.94 -5.16 3.92
C LEU A 43 -27.80 -5.13 5.18
N SER A 44 -27.90 -6.27 5.87
CA SER A 44 -28.64 -6.38 7.13
C SER A 44 -28.02 -5.51 8.22
N TYR A 45 -28.80 -5.21 9.26
CA TYR A 45 -28.34 -4.46 10.44
C TYR A 45 -27.04 -5.02 11.03
N THR A 46 -26.92 -6.35 11.11
CA THR A 46 -25.73 -7.02 11.64
C THR A 46 -24.49 -6.69 10.80
N ILE A 47 -24.59 -6.80 9.47
CA ILE A 47 -23.49 -6.47 8.56
C ILE A 47 -23.09 -4.99 8.67
N LEU A 48 -24.07 -4.07 8.75
CA LEU A 48 -23.78 -2.64 8.90
C LEU A 48 -23.14 -2.32 10.25
N SER A 49 -23.58 -3.00 11.32
CA SER A 49 -23.00 -2.87 12.66
C SER A 49 -21.57 -3.39 12.72
N ASP A 50 -21.31 -4.57 12.15
CA ASP A 50 -19.99 -5.17 12.08
C ASP A 50 -19.04 -4.33 11.22
N LEU A 51 -19.55 -3.78 10.11
CA LEU A 51 -18.81 -2.84 9.28
C LEU A 51 -18.45 -1.57 10.05
N ALA A 52 -19.38 -0.97 10.80
CA ALA A 52 -19.09 0.21 11.62
C ALA A 52 -18.00 -0.07 12.67
N LEU A 53 -18.02 -1.25 13.30
CA LEU A 53 -16.98 -1.66 14.25
C LEU A 53 -15.63 -1.84 13.56
N ALA A 54 -15.58 -2.48 12.39
CA ALA A 54 -14.36 -2.66 11.62
C ALA A 54 -13.74 -1.32 11.15
N LEU A 55 -14.59 -0.38 10.75
CA LEU A 55 -14.17 0.98 10.36
C LEU A 55 -13.62 1.77 11.55
N ILE A 56 -14.19 1.60 12.75
CA ILE A 56 -13.69 2.24 13.99
C ILE A 56 -12.38 1.62 14.44
N ASP A 57 -12.23 0.30 14.31
CA ASP A 57 -11.02 -0.41 14.68
C ASP A 57 -9.82 0.02 13.82
N GLY A 58 -10.06 0.25 12.52
CA GLY A 58 -9.06 0.86 11.64
C GLY A 58 -7.92 -0.07 11.21
N THR A 59 -7.74 -1.22 11.87
CA THR A 59 -6.64 -2.17 11.62
C THR A 59 -6.56 -2.61 10.17
N VAL A 60 -7.70 -2.80 9.50
CA VAL A 60 -7.73 -3.18 8.07
C VAL A 60 -7.07 -2.09 7.20
N PHE A 61 -7.34 -0.81 7.47
CA PHE A 61 -6.72 0.29 6.75
C PHE A 61 -5.23 0.39 7.03
N GLU A 62 -4.80 0.18 8.28
CA GLU A 62 -3.38 0.15 8.64
C GLU A 62 -2.62 -0.96 7.89
N ILE A 63 -3.21 -2.16 7.81
CA ILE A 63 -2.62 -3.28 7.06
C ILE A 63 -2.52 -2.94 5.57
N VAL A 64 -3.61 -2.44 4.96
CA VAL A 64 -3.61 -2.08 3.54
C VAL A 64 -2.58 -0.99 3.24
N GLN A 65 -2.46 0.01 4.11
CA GLN A 65 -1.47 1.08 3.98
C GLN A 65 -0.04 0.54 4.05
N GLY A 66 0.24 -0.36 5.01
CA GLY A 66 1.54 -1.02 5.11
C GLY A 66 1.90 -1.87 3.88
N LEU A 67 0.93 -2.61 3.33
CA LEU A 67 1.13 -3.38 2.09
C LEU A 67 1.40 -2.47 0.88
N LEU A 68 0.72 -1.33 0.81
CA LEU A 68 0.91 -0.34 -0.25
C LEU A 68 2.30 0.31 -0.17
N GLU A 69 2.78 0.62 1.02
CA GLU A 69 4.14 1.13 1.23
C GLU A 69 5.21 0.13 0.81
N ILE A 70 5.03 -1.16 1.14
CA ILE A 70 5.91 -2.25 0.69
C ILE A 70 5.93 -2.34 -0.84
N GLN A 71 4.76 -2.26 -1.47
CA GLN A 71 4.65 -2.25 -2.94
C GLN A 71 5.48 -1.10 -3.52
N HIS A 72 5.23 0.14 -3.11
CA HIS A 72 5.93 1.30 -3.65
C HIS A 72 7.45 1.23 -3.45
N LEU A 73 7.92 0.75 -2.29
CA LEU A 73 9.35 0.54 -2.04
C LEU A 73 9.94 -0.53 -2.97
N THR A 74 9.20 -1.60 -3.22
CA THR A 74 9.63 -2.68 -4.12
C THR A 74 9.73 -2.19 -5.57
N GLU A 75 8.74 -1.45 -6.05
CA GLU A 75 8.75 -0.83 -7.38
C GLU A 75 9.93 0.12 -7.55
N LYS A 76 10.16 1.00 -6.57
CA LYS A 76 11.30 1.92 -6.57
C LYS A 76 12.63 1.18 -6.61
N ASN A 77 12.76 0.08 -5.86
CA ASN A 77 13.99 -0.72 -5.82
C ASN A 77 14.25 -1.42 -7.17
N LEU A 78 13.23 -2.03 -7.76
CA LEU A 78 13.34 -2.70 -9.06
C LEU A 78 13.67 -1.71 -10.18
N TYR A 79 13.01 -0.54 -10.19
CA TYR A 79 13.31 0.53 -11.14
C TYR A 79 14.77 0.98 -11.02
N ASN A 80 15.24 1.24 -9.81
CA ASN A 80 16.63 1.63 -9.57
C ASN A 80 17.65 0.53 -9.94
N HIS A 81 17.30 -0.74 -9.73
CA HIS A 81 18.13 -1.87 -10.17
C HIS A 81 18.23 -1.93 -11.70
N GLY A 82 17.11 -1.79 -12.41
CA GLY A 82 17.09 -1.72 -13.86
C GLY A 82 17.98 -0.59 -14.41
N LEU A 83 17.88 0.61 -13.81
CA LEU A 83 18.74 1.74 -14.20
C LEU A 83 20.23 1.49 -13.92
N LYS A 84 20.58 0.87 -12.80
CA LYS A 84 21.98 0.51 -12.49
C LYS A 84 22.53 -0.47 -13.53
N LEU A 85 21.75 -1.50 -13.90
CA LEU A 85 22.13 -2.47 -14.92
C LEU A 85 22.30 -1.81 -16.29
N GLN A 86 21.42 -0.90 -16.68
CA GLN A 86 21.60 -0.13 -17.92
C GLN A 86 22.87 0.72 -17.90
N ARG A 87 23.16 1.38 -16.77
CA ARG A 87 24.40 2.16 -16.61
C ARG A 87 25.65 1.29 -16.67
N SER A 88 25.63 0.09 -16.09
CA SER A 88 26.77 -0.83 -16.13
C SER A 88 26.92 -1.53 -17.49
N THR A 89 25.82 -1.71 -18.23
CA THR A 89 25.81 -2.33 -19.57
C THR A 89 26.00 -1.31 -20.69
N GLY A 90 25.93 -0.02 -20.36
CA GLY A 90 26.37 1.09 -21.22
C GLY A 90 27.89 1.11 -21.37
N GLU A 91 28.47 0.03 -21.90
CA GLU A 91 29.76 0.12 -22.60
C GLU A 91 29.56 1.16 -23.72
N PRO A 92 30.36 2.23 -23.79
CA PRO A 92 30.35 3.08 -24.97
C PRO A 92 30.63 2.15 -26.16
N PRO A 93 29.94 2.30 -27.30
CA PRO A 93 30.25 1.49 -28.47
C PRO A 93 31.74 1.66 -28.70
N GLN A 94 32.48 0.57 -28.56
CA GLN A 94 33.90 0.50 -28.85
C GLN A 94 33.99 0.95 -30.30
N ARG A 95 34.29 2.25 -30.51
CA ARG A 95 34.58 2.80 -31.82
C ARG A 95 35.82 2.05 -32.25
N ARG A 96 35.62 0.92 -32.95
CA ARG A 96 36.67 0.17 -33.59
C ARG A 96 37.48 1.21 -34.33
N ALA A 97 38.70 1.49 -33.86
CA ALA A 97 39.60 2.38 -34.55
C ALA A 97 39.71 1.84 -35.98
N PRO A 98 39.53 2.68 -37.01
CA PRO A 98 39.66 2.21 -38.38
C PRO A 98 41.05 1.59 -38.53
N PRO A 99 41.19 0.44 -39.22
CA PRO A 99 42.48 -0.17 -39.41
C PRO A 99 43.39 0.87 -40.08
N ALA A 100 44.54 1.11 -39.47
CA ALA A 100 45.55 1.98 -40.05
C ALA A 100 45.86 1.44 -41.45
N ARG A 101 45.38 2.13 -42.48
CA ARG A 101 45.72 1.87 -43.88
C ARG A 101 47.24 1.97 -43.94
N ALA A 102 47.90 0.83 -44.05
CA ALA A 102 49.32 0.77 -44.35
C ALA A 102 49.52 1.58 -45.63
N LEU A 103 50.23 2.70 -45.52
CA LEU A 103 50.81 3.39 -46.65
C LEU A 103 51.82 2.41 -47.27
N SER A 104 51.34 1.59 -48.20
CA SER A 104 52.19 0.84 -49.12
C SER A 104 52.91 1.87 -49.98
N ARG A 105 54.09 2.27 -49.53
CA ARG A 105 55.11 2.91 -50.36
C ARG A 105 55.45 1.97 -51.52
N SER A 106 55.15 2.37 -52.73
CA SER A 106 55.68 1.86 -54.00
C SER A 106 55.14 2.74 -55.11
N SER A 107 55.90 3.26 -56.07
CA SER A 107 57.33 3.35 -56.33
C SER A 107 57.50 4.50 -57.33
#